data_AF-A0A9P5VFB3-F1
#
_entry.id   AF-A0A9P5VFB3-F1
#
_cell.length_a   1.000
_cell.length_b   1.000
_cell.length_c   1.000
_cell.angle_alpha   90.00
_cell.angle_beta   90.00
_cell.angle_gamma   90.00
#
_symmetry.space_group_name_H-M   'P 1'
#
loop_
_entity.id
_entity.type
_entity.pdbx_description
1 polymer ?
#
loop_
_entity_poly.entity_id
_entity_poly.type
_entity_poly.pdbx_seq_one_letter_code
_entity_poly.pdbx_strand_id
1 'polypeptide(L)'
;MFGPGVCGVQNRVHAIFHHDRKNYLTKKEFPVLKDTKTRLYRLTVHPDQKYSLLIDGIEEEHILDEIHKKPENYDQIPQTLPNPEAKQPEEWDEEADGG
;
A
#
# COMPACT_ATOMS: atom_id res chain seq x y z
N MET A 1 -4.28 0.80 4.23
CA MET A 1 -4.11 -0.09 5.40
C MET A 1 -4.00 -1.52 4.90
N PHE A 2 -3.04 -2.30 5.41
CA PHE A 2 -2.84 -3.69 4.99
C PHE A 2 -2.53 -4.58 6.19
N GLY A 3 -3.13 -5.78 6.24
CA GLY A 3 -2.81 -6.81 7.24
C GLY A 3 -3.99 -7.68 7.67
N PRO A 4 -3.75 -8.73 8.48
CA PRO A 4 -4.81 -9.60 9.00
C PRO A 4 -5.72 -8.84 9.98
N GLY A 5 -7.04 -9.01 9.84
CA GLY A 5 -8.04 -8.56 10.80
C GLY A 5 -8.78 -9.75 11.38
N VAL A 6 -8.61 -9.98 12.68
CA VAL A 6 -9.19 -11.09 13.43
C VAL A 6 -10.23 -10.53 14.40
N CYS A 7 -11.52 -10.82 14.18
CA CYS A 7 -12.60 -10.43 15.07
C CYS A 7 -13.65 -11.55 15.16
N GLY A 8 -13.49 -12.42 16.16
CA GLY A 8 -14.41 -13.54 16.40
C GLY A 8 -14.54 -14.48 15.20
N VAL A 9 -15.72 -14.47 14.56
CA VAL A 9 -16.02 -15.31 13.40
C VAL A 9 -15.46 -14.69 12.10
N GLN A 10 -15.41 -13.37 12.00
CA GLN A 10 -14.94 -12.66 10.81
C GLN A 10 -13.43 -12.49 10.86
N ASN A 11 -12.73 -13.26 10.04
CA ASN A 11 -11.27 -13.27 9.98
C ASN A 11 -10.83 -13.14 8.53
N ARG A 12 -10.35 -11.96 8.14
CA ARG A 12 -9.91 -11.69 6.78
C ARG A 12 -8.66 -10.83 6.72
N VAL A 13 -7.86 -11.00 5.69
CA VAL A 13 -6.78 -10.06 5.38
C VAL A 13 -7.40 -8.81 4.75
N HIS A 14 -7.15 -7.66 5.36
CA HIS A 14 -7.60 -6.38 4.86
C HIS A 14 -6.56 -5.79 3.91
N ALA A 15 -7.01 -5.41 2.71
CA ALA A 15 -6.34 -4.45 1.86
C ALA A 15 -7.29 -3.26 1.67
N ILE A 16 -6.91 -2.11 2.21
CA ILE A 16 -7.70 -0.86 2.15
C ILE A 16 -6.89 0.18 1.42
N PHE A 17 -7.43 0.66 0.32
CA PHE A 17 -6.85 1.73 -0.48
C PHE A 17 -7.51 3.05 -0.10
N HIS A 18 -6.70 4.06 0.18
CA HIS A 18 -7.19 5.41 0.47
C HIS A 18 -7.12 6.25 -0.80
N HIS A 19 -8.23 6.88 -1.17
CA HIS A 19 -8.27 7.84 -2.26
C HIS A 19 -9.39 8.87 -2.07
N ASP A 20 -9.16 10.12 -2.48
CA ASP A 20 -10.11 11.24 -2.39
C ASP A 20 -10.84 11.31 -1.04
N ARG A 21 -10.07 11.30 0.05
CA ARG A 21 -10.55 11.32 1.44
C ARG A 21 -11.47 10.16 1.82
N LYS A 22 -11.56 9.11 0.99
CA LYS A 22 -12.37 7.92 1.21
C LYS A 22 -11.49 6.67 1.30
N ASN A 23 -11.90 5.76 2.18
CA ASN A 23 -11.28 4.44 2.32
C ASN A 23 -12.09 3.41 1.56
N TYR A 24 -11.42 2.68 0.67
CA TYR A 24 -12.00 1.65 -0.18
C TYR A 24 -11.54 0.28 0.28
N LEU A 25 -12.50 -0.59 0.59
CA LEU A 25 -12.26 -1.98 0.98
C LEU A 25 -12.23 -2.89 -0.24
N THR A 26 -11.25 -3.77 -0.35
CA THR A 26 -11.25 -4.82 -1.38
C THR A 26 -12.43 -5.77 -1.17
N LYS A 27 -13.14 -6.13 -2.25
CA LYS A 27 -14.29 -7.06 -2.16
C LYS A 27 -13.88 -8.51 -1.89
N LYS A 28 -12.67 -8.88 -2.29
CA LYS A 28 -12.17 -10.23 -2.10
C LYS A 28 -11.68 -10.42 -0.67
N GLU A 29 -12.24 -11.42 -0.02
CA GLU A 29 -11.87 -11.81 1.33
C GLU A 29 -10.87 -12.95 1.26
N PHE A 30 -9.71 -12.77 1.89
CA PHE A 30 -8.76 -13.84 2.08
C PHE A 30 -8.85 -14.34 3.51
N PRO A 31 -9.07 -15.64 3.73
CA PRO A 31 -9.16 -16.19 5.07
C PRO A 31 -7.83 -16.00 5.80
N VAL A 32 -7.90 -15.60 7.07
CA VAL A 32 -6.72 -15.61 7.93
C VAL A 32 -6.49 -17.04 8.40
N LEU A 33 -5.28 -17.56 8.17
CA LEU A 33 -4.85 -18.84 8.74
C LEU A 33 -4.86 -18.75 10.26
N LYS A 34 -5.65 -19.60 10.91
CA LYS A 34 -5.84 -19.63 12.37
C LYS A 34 -4.82 -20.54 13.04
N ASP A 35 -3.54 -20.26 12.87
CA ASP A 35 -2.48 -20.97 13.57
C ASP A 35 -1.59 -20.05 14.41
N THR A 36 -0.69 -20.65 15.18
CA THR A 36 0.23 -19.94 16.07
C THR A 36 1.58 -19.64 15.38
N LYS A 37 1.68 -19.89 14.07
CA LYS A 37 2.93 -19.71 13.33
C LYS A 37 3.06 -18.26 12.86
N THR A 38 4.30 -17.82 12.73
CA THR A 38 4.60 -16.56 12.05
C THR A 38 4.25 -16.69 10.57
N ARG A 39 3.51 -15.72 10.05
CA ARG A 39 3.06 -15.66 8.65
C ARG A 39 3.59 -14.41 7.98
N LEU A 40 4.02 -14.52 6.72
CA LEU A 40 4.46 -13.40 5.89
C LEU A 40 3.35 -12.98 4.94
N TYR A 41 2.87 -11.75 5.08
CA TYR A 41 1.89 -11.16 4.18
C TYR A 41 2.56 -10.15 3.26
N ARG A 42 2.40 -10.29 1.94
CA ARG A 42 2.93 -9.36 0.94
C ARG A 42 1.84 -8.89 0.00
N LEU A 43 1.61 -7.59 -0.04
CA LEU A 43 0.73 -6.93 -1.00
C LEU A 43 1.59 -6.26 -2.08
N THR A 44 1.42 -6.66 -3.33
CA THR A 44 2.02 -5.98 -4.48
C THR A 44 0.95 -5.19 -5.20
N VAL A 45 1.16 -3.89 -5.37
CA VAL A 45 0.24 -3.02 -6.13
C VAL A 45 0.90 -2.69 -7.46
N HIS A 46 0.27 -3.08 -8.55
CA HIS A 46 0.79 -2.88 -9.89
C HIS A 46 0.30 -1.55 -10.50
N PRO A 47 1.09 -0.95 -11.41
CA PRO A 47 0.70 0.29 -12.08
C PRO A 47 -0.55 0.11 -12.96
N ASP A 48 -0.81 -1.11 -13.45
CA ASP A 48 -1.95 -1.48 -14.30
C ASP A 48 -3.27 -1.68 -13.53
N GLN A 49 -3.37 -1.12 -12.31
CA GLN A 49 -4.57 -1.14 -11.45
C GLN A 49 -4.91 -2.54 -10.90
N LYS A 50 -3.93 -3.44 -10.89
CA LYS A 50 -4.06 -4.76 -10.27
C LYS A 50 -3.31 -4.83 -8.96
N TYR A 51 -3.66 -5.80 -8.13
CA TYR A 51 -2.86 -6.13 -6.96
C TYR A 51 -2.76 -7.65 -6.79
N SER A 52 -1.65 -8.09 -6.21
CA SER A 52 -1.45 -9.48 -5.80
C SER A 52 -1.21 -9.56 -4.30
N LEU A 53 -1.81 -10.57 -3.67
CA LEU A 53 -1.60 -10.89 -2.27
C LEU A 53 -0.89 -12.22 -2.18
N LEU A 54 0.22 -12.25 -1.44
CA LEU A 54 0.94 -13.47 -1.14
C LEU A 54 0.95 -13.72 0.36
N ILE A 55 0.75 -14.98 0.73
CA ILE A 55 0.81 -15.46 2.11
C ILE A 55 1.89 -16.55 2.14
N ASP A 56 2.95 -16.33 2.93
CA ASP A 56 4.14 -17.19 3.01
C ASP A 56 4.81 -17.46 1.65
N GLY A 57 4.78 -16.47 0.76
CA GLY A 57 5.37 -16.57 -0.58
C GLY A 57 4.54 -17.39 -1.57
N ILE A 58 3.42 -17.97 -1.15
CA ILE A 58 2.44 -18.60 -2.03
C ILE A 58 1.52 -17.49 -2.54
N GLU A 59 1.45 -17.36 -3.86
CA GLU A 59 0.56 -16.42 -4.52
C GLU A 59 -0.85 -17.01 -4.52
N GLU A 60 -1.72 -16.46 -3.68
CA GLU A 60 -3.07 -16.97 -3.49
C GLU A 60 -4.01 -16.52 -4.62
N GLU A 61 -3.77 -15.38 -5.28
CA GLU A 61 -4.37 -15.03 -6.59
C GLU A 61 -3.92 -13.65 -7.09
N HIS A 62 -3.80 -13.50 -8.42
CA HIS A 62 -3.84 -12.20 -9.10
C HIS A 62 -5.29 -11.68 -9.07
N ILE A 63 -5.59 -10.69 -8.25
CA ILE A 63 -6.92 -10.10 -8.24
C ILE A 63 -6.95 -8.99 -9.28
N LEU A 64 -7.70 -9.23 -10.35
CA LEU A 64 -8.20 -8.17 -11.20
C LEU A 64 -9.14 -7.32 -10.35
N ASP A 65 -8.78 -6.07 -10.07
CA ASP A 65 -9.70 -5.13 -9.47
C ASP A 65 -10.66 -4.62 -10.56
N GLU A 66 -11.67 -5.42 -10.90
CA GLU A 66 -12.68 -5.08 -11.94
C GLU A 66 -13.52 -3.82 -11.58
N ILE A 67 -13.36 -3.33 -10.35
CA ILE A 67 -14.28 -2.41 -9.67
C ILE A 67 -13.56 -1.13 -9.25
N HIS A 68 -12.26 -1.18 -8.96
CA HIS A 68 -11.46 0.00 -8.70
C HIS A 68 -10.68 0.39 -9.93
N LYS A 69 -11.21 1.38 -10.63
CA LYS A 69 -10.37 2.22 -11.46
C LYS A 69 -9.55 3.13 -10.56
N LYS A 70 -8.24 3.18 -10.80
CA LYS A 70 -7.44 4.31 -10.34
C LYS A 70 -8.15 5.59 -10.83
N PRO A 71 -8.33 6.57 -9.95
CA PRO A 71 -8.87 7.87 -10.30
C PRO A 71 -7.96 8.54 -11.33
N GLU A 72 -8.55 9.32 -12.23
CA GLU A 72 -7.79 10.19 -13.11
C GLU A 72 -6.90 11.07 -12.23
N ASN A 73 -5.58 11.06 -12.47
CA ASN A 73 -4.52 11.75 -11.72
C ASN A 73 -3.85 10.99 -10.57
N TYR A 74 -4.13 9.71 -10.32
CA TYR A 74 -3.38 8.92 -9.31
C TYR A 74 -1.87 8.90 -9.60
N ASP A 75 -1.49 8.65 -10.86
CA ASP A 75 -0.09 8.60 -11.28
C ASP A 75 0.55 10.00 -11.40
N GLN A 76 -0.24 11.08 -11.25
CA GLN A 76 0.23 12.47 -11.25
C GLN A 76 0.49 13.00 -9.83
N ILE A 77 0.18 12.21 -8.79
CA ILE A 77 0.52 12.58 -7.42
C ILE A 77 2.05 12.52 -7.29
N PRO A 78 2.73 13.64 -7.01
CA PRO A 78 4.18 13.64 -6.90
C PRO A 78 4.63 12.73 -5.76
N GLN A 79 5.62 11.87 -6.03
CA GLN A 79 6.16 10.91 -5.04
C GLN A 79 6.77 11.61 -3.81
N THR A 80 7.20 12.86 -4.00
CA THR A 80 7.79 13.71 -2.97
C THR A 80 7.02 15.03 -2.91
N LEU A 81 6.51 15.36 -1.73
CA LEU A 81 5.99 16.70 -1.44
C LEU A 81 7.16 17.54 -0.91
N PRO A 82 7.63 18.56 -1.64
CA PRO A 82 8.63 19.48 -1.08
C PRO A 82 8.02 20.16 0.16
N ASN A 83 8.73 20.15 1.28
CA ASN A 83 8.28 20.80 2.49
C ASN A 83 8.34 22.33 2.29
N PRO A 84 7.20 23.04 2.25
CA PRO A 84 7.19 24.49 2.01
C PRO A 84 7.83 25.29 3.16
N GLU A 85 8.02 24.68 4.32
CA GLU A 85 8.66 25.29 5.50
C GLU A 85 10.15 24.95 5.62
N ALA A 86 10.68 24.07 4.76
CA ALA A 86 12.10 23.74 4.77
C ALA A 86 12.91 24.93 4.24
N LYS A 87 13.61 25.60 5.16
CA LYS A 87 14.67 26.57 4.84
C LYS A 87 16.01 25.87 4.93
N GLN A 88 16.86 26.09 3.93
CA GLN A 88 18.27 25.71 4.00
C GLN A 88 18.90 26.42 5.22
N PRO A 89 19.61 25.71 6.11
CA PRO A 89 20.25 26.34 7.27
C PRO A 89 21.37 27.28 6.82
N GLU A 90 21.62 28.35 7.58
CA GLU A 90 22.64 29.36 7.24
C GLU A 90 24.08 28.81 7.21
N GLU A 91 24.35 27.66 7.85
CA GLU A 91 25.63 26.95 7.83
C GLU A 91 25.72 25.86 6.75
N TRP A 92 24.85 25.89 5.73
CA TRP A 92 24.96 24.99 4.59
C TRP A 92 26.11 25.42 3.68
N ASP A 93 27.24 24.71 3.77
CA ASP A 93 28.43 24.95 2.96
C ASP A 93 28.27 24.29 1.58
N GLU A 94 28.03 25.10 0.54
CA GLU A 94 27.85 24.64 -0.84
C GLU A 94 29.18 24.23 -1.51
N GLU A 95 30.33 24.49 -0.89
CA GLU A 95 31.66 24.27 -1.47
C GLU A 95 32.23 22.85 -1.20
N ALA A 96 31.60 22.06 -0.33
CA ALA A 96 32.02 20.69 0.01
C ALA A 96 31.51 19.60 -0.95
N ASP A 97 30.51 19.92 -1.79
CA ASP A 97 29.92 19.00 -2.77
C ASP A 97 30.73 19.07 -4.09
N GLY A 98 31.93 18.49 -4.05
CA GLY A 98 32.98 18.61 -5.05
C GLY A 98 32.56 18.44 -6.52
N GLY A 99 33.09 19.35 -7.35
CA GLY A 99 33.24 19.19 -8.80
C GLY A 99 34.54 18.46 -9.19
#